data_AF-A0ABD1XX43-F1
#
_entry.id   AF-A0ABD1XX43-F1
#
_cell.length_a   1.000
_cell.length_b   1.000
_cell.length_c   1.000
_cell.angle_alpha   90.00
_cell.angle_beta   90.00
_cell.angle_gamma   90.00
#
_symmetry.space_group_name_H-M   'P 1'
#
loop_
_entity.id
_entity.type
_entity.pdbx_description
1 polymer ?
#
loop_
_entity_poly.entity_id
_entity_poly.type
_entity_poly.pdbx_seq_one_letter_code
_entity_poly.pdbx_strand_id
1 'polypeptide(L)'
;MCSIPMQTSIGAASSVSPAYTLNRPLTNRNTLSPKAFGTDFHPVCLSVGSRLRIRASSADVTTTTAKAPITIQVGETSLTLPFSGKAAKGLSKAIDKLLITFKERESATRPQRWESMEFCQDGVDGVRFEFFCNPNAYANAFQAKVLISVNDDKIQVTTEGQLSALKSDVEQYVERNK
;
A
#
# COMPACT_ATOMS: atom_id res chain seq x y z
N MET A 1 4.15 30.47 53.61
CA MET A 1 3.56 29.27 54.24
C MET A 1 2.06 29.45 54.26
N CYS A 2 1.32 28.83 53.33
CA CYS A 2 -0.13 28.71 53.39
C CYS A 2 -0.55 27.40 52.71
N SER A 3 -1.46 26.70 53.37
CA SER A 3 -1.75 25.28 53.27
C SER A 3 -2.52 24.82 52.03
N ILE A 4 -2.25 23.57 51.65
CA ILE A 4 -3.04 22.71 50.76
C ILE A 4 -4.29 22.22 51.50
N PRO A 5 -5.42 22.02 50.78
CA PRO A 5 -6.20 20.82 51.06
C PRO A 5 -6.37 19.91 49.83
N MET A 6 -6.00 18.64 50.04
CA MET A 6 -6.38 17.49 49.22
C MET A 6 -7.89 17.24 49.34
N GLN A 7 -8.54 16.92 48.23
CA GLN A 7 -9.79 16.17 48.26
C GLN A 7 -9.67 14.93 47.37
N THR A 8 -9.64 13.80 48.06
CA THR A 8 -9.93 12.45 47.58
C THR A 8 -11.44 12.30 47.40
N SER A 9 -11.88 11.79 46.25
CA SER A 9 -13.17 11.12 46.14
C SER A 9 -13.00 9.74 45.52
N ILE A 10 -13.45 8.75 46.30
CA ILE A 10 -13.50 7.33 45.99
C ILE A 10 -14.93 7.07 45.48
N GLY A 11 -15.05 6.51 44.27
CA GLY A 11 -16.31 6.04 43.71
C GLY A 11 -16.19 4.56 43.37
N ALA A 12 -16.67 3.71 44.27
CA ALA A 12 -16.86 2.28 44.06
C ALA A 12 -18.31 2.00 43.64
N ALA A 13 -18.50 1.17 42.61
CA ALA A 13 -19.66 0.29 42.39
C ALA A 13 -19.41 -0.51 41.10
N SER A 14 -19.18 -1.83 41.18
CA SER A 14 -20.20 -2.89 41.06
C SER A 14 -20.72 -3.00 39.62
N SER A 15 -20.25 -3.98 38.85
CA SER A 15 -20.72 -5.38 38.80
C SER A 15 -21.64 -5.60 37.61
N VAL A 16 -21.43 -6.72 36.93
CA VAL A 16 -22.38 -7.60 36.20
C VAL A 16 -21.88 -7.92 34.79
N SER A 17 -21.31 -9.12 34.68
CA SER A 17 -21.26 -9.92 33.46
C SER A 17 -22.63 -10.55 33.19
N PRO A 18 -22.97 -10.82 31.92
CA PRO A 18 -23.50 -12.13 31.54
C PRO A 18 -22.72 -12.69 30.34
N ALA A 19 -22.19 -13.91 30.41
CA ALA A 19 -22.89 -15.19 30.21
C ALA A 19 -23.23 -15.45 28.72
N TYR A 20 -22.61 -16.52 28.23
CA TYR A 20 -22.74 -17.14 26.93
C TYR A 20 -24.19 -17.41 26.52
N THR A 21 -24.51 -17.27 25.23
CA THR A 21 -25.59 -18.06 24.63
C THR A 21 -25.23 -18.46 23.21
N LEU A 22 -24.96 -19.76 23.09
CA LEU A 22 -24.77 -20.51 21.86
C LEU A 22 -26.15 -21.03 21.47
N ASN A 23 -26.67 -20.67 20.29
CA ASN A 23 -27.84 -21.35 19.71
C ASN A 23 -27.81 -21.26 18.18
N ARG A 24 -27.46 -22.38 17.55
CA ARG A 24 -27.91 -22.75 16.20
C ARG A 24 -29.39 -23.17 16.28
N PRO A 25 -30.11 -23.07 15.17
CA PRO A 25 -30.65 -24.31 14.60
C PRO A 25 -30.43 -24.44 13.09
N LEU A 26 -30.15 -25.69 12.69
CA LEU A 26 -30.27 -26.26 11.35
C LEU A 26 -31.72 -26.71 11.13
N THR A 27 -32.34 -26.38 9.99
CA THR A 27 -33.46 -27.08 9.30
C THR A 27 -34.01 -26.16 8.19
N ASN A 28 -34.49 -26.56 7.01
CA ASN A 28 -34.52 -27.83 6.29
C ASN A 28 -34.92 -27.56 4.82
N ARG A 29 -34.47 -28.48 3.98
CA ARG A 29 -34.81 -28.90 2.61
C ARG A 29 -36.07 -28.42 1.85
N ASN A 30 -35.84 -28.46 0.53
CA ASN A 30 -36.67 -28.97 -0.58
C ASN A 30 -37.65 -28.02 -1.26
N THR A 31 -37.35 -27.71 -2.53
CA THR A 31 -38.19 -28.12 -3.68
C THR A 31 -37.34 -28.16 -4.95
N LEU A 32 -37.15 -29.38 -5.47
CA LEU A 32 -36.73 -29.69 -6.84
C LEU A 32 -37.96 -29.68 -7.75
N SER A 33 -37.82 -29.24 -9.01
CA SER A 33 -38.28 -30.02 -10.17
C SER A 33 -37.72 -29.51 -11.51
N PRO A 34 -37.56 -30.39 -12.52
CA PRO A 34 -36.79 -30.17 -13.75
C PRO A 34 -37.66 -30.09 -15.03
N LYS A 35 -37.07 -29.64 -16.15
CA LYS A 35 -37.40 -29.90 -17.60
C LYS A 35 -36.74 -28.79 -18.46
N ALA A 36 -36.23 -28.97 -19.67
CA ALA A 36 -36.16 -30.11 -20.58
C ALA A 36 -35.07 -29.87 -21.63
N PHE A 37 -34.67 -30.98 -22.25
CA PHE A 37 -33.92 -31.16 -23.50
C PHE A 37 -34.27 -30.18 -24.64
N GLY A 38 -33.25 -29.80 -25.40
CA GLY A 38 -33.36 -29.25 -26.75
C GLY A 38 -32.04 -29.43 -27.49
N THR A 39 -31.99 -30.47 -28.32
CA THR A 39 -30.96 -30.75 -29.32
C THR A 39 -30.93 -29.63 -30.36
N ASP A 40 -29.75 -29.31 -30.92
CA ASP A 40 -29.58 -29.20 -32.37
C ASP A 40 -28.09 -29.14 -32.77
N PHE A 41 -27.81 -29.83 -33.88
CA PHE A 41 -26.51 -30.18 -34.44
C PHE A 41 -26.15 -29.25 -35.62
N HIS A 42 -24.85 -28.87 -35.68
CA HIS A 42 -24.00 -28.57 -36.87
C HIS A 42 -24.28 -27.33 -37.78
N PRO A 43 -23.29 -26.82 -38.56
CA PRO A 43 -22.04 -27.46 -39.00
C PRO A 43 -20.73 -26.64 -38.89
N VAL A 44 -19.66 -27.38 -39.22
CA VAL A 44 -18.24 -27.07 -39.41
C VAL A 44 -17.95 -25.79 -40.19
N CYS A 45 -16.93 -25.04 -39.76
CA CYS A 45 -16.09 -24.22 -40.65
C CYS A 45 -14.60 -24.42 -40.29
N LEU A 46 -13.92 -25.23 -41.09
CA LEU A 46 -12.47 -25.30 -41.17
C LEU A 46 -11.99 -24.13 -42.03
N SER A 47 -11.05 -23.32 -41.53
CA SER A 47 -10.11 -22.62 -42.42
C SER A 47 -8.73 -22.51 -41.77
N VAL A 48 -7.76 -23.00 -42.53
CA VAL A 48 -6.32 -22.92 -42.34
C VAL A 48 -5.89 -21.49 -42.70
N GLY A 49 -5.02 -20.88 -41.89
CA GLY A 49 -4.54 -19.53 -42.17
C GLY A 49 -3.45 -19.06 -41.24
N SER A 50 -2.25 -19.62 -41.39
CA SER A 50 -1.01 -19.10 -40.86
C SER A 50 -0.82 -17.63 -41.27
N ARG A 51 -0.94 -16.68 -40.34
CA ARG A 51 -0.36 -15.34 -40.51
C ARG A 51 0.19 -14.83 -39.18
N LEU A 52 1.50 -14.59 -39.21
CA LEU A 52 2.32 -13.82 -38.28
C LEU A 52 1.47 -12.89 -37.37
N ARG A 53 1.44 -13.20 -36.07
CA ARG A 53 1.33 -12.10 -35.10
C ARG A 53 2.66 -11.40 -35.08
N ILE A 54 2.73 -10.31 -35.84
CA ILE A 54 3.69 -9.23 -35.62
C ILE A 54 3.58 -8.88 -34.13
N ARG A 55 4.59 -9.25 -33.35
CA ARG A 55 4.83 -8.62 -32.05
C ARG A 55 5.11 -7.16 -32.38
N ALA A 56 4.10 -6.32 -32.23
CA ALA A 56 4.30 -4.90 -32.04
C ALA A 56 5.09 -4.77 -30.73
N SER A 57 6.40 -4.83 -30.83
CA SER A 57 7.31 -4.31 -29.83
C SER A 57 7.08 -2.80 -29.83
N SER A 58 6.06 -2.37 -29.08
CA SER A 58 6.04 -1.03 -28.52
C SER A 58 7.11 -1.05 -27.44
N ALA A 59 8.36 -1.03 -27.88
CA ALA A 59 9.44 -0.56 -27.05
C ALA A 59 9.15 0.94 -26.90
N ASP A 60 8.34 1.27 -25.88
CA ASP A 60 8.50 2.54 -25.19
C ASP A 60 9.87 2.48 -24.52
N VAL A 61 10.92 2.56 -25.35
CA VAL A 61 12.25 2.94 -24.93
C VAL A 61 12.07 4.36 -24.48
N THR A 62 11.66 4.50 -23.22
CA THR A 62 11.80 5.73 -22.47
C THR A 62 13.29 5.97 -22.44
N THR A 63 13.76 6.74 -23.42
CA THR A 63 15.12 7.24 -23.54
C THR A 63 15.46 7.84 -22.19
N THR A 64 16.26 7.11 -21.43
CA THR A 64 16.70 7.50 -20.12
C THR A 64 17.68 8.63 -20.34
N THR A 65 17.18 9.86 -20.40
CA THR A 65 17.98 11.06 -20.19
C THR A 65 18.62 10.88 -18.83
N ALA A 66 19.91 10.52 -18.81
CA ALA A 66 20.64 10.14 -17.61
C ALA A 66 20.51 11.26 -16.58
N LYS A 67 19.64 11.02 -15.61
CA LYS A 67 19.31 11.94 -14.52
C LYS A 67 20.10 11.48 -13.31
N ALA A 68 20.59 12.42 -12.50
CA ALA A 68 21.38 12.08 -11.31
C ALA A 68 20.64 11.04 -10.46
N PRO A 69 21.32 10.06 -9.83
CA PRO A 69 20.64 9.05 -9.02
C PRO A 69 20.00 9.68 -7.78
N ILE A 70 18.92 9.07 -7.28
CA ILE A 70 18.34 9.49 -5.99
C ILE A 70 19.17 8.88 -4.87
N THR A 71 19.40 9.65 -3.81
CA THR A 71 19.98 9.15 -2.55
C THR A 71 18.96 9.32 -1.46
N ILE A 72 18.58 8.22 -0.81
CA ILE A 72 17.58 8.18 0.26
C ILE A 72 18.31 7.82 1.55
N GLN A 73 18.16 8.66 2.56
CA GLN A 73 18.74 8.44 3.88
C GLN A 73 17.73 7.73 4.78
N VAL A 74 18.11 6.55 5.26
CA VAL A 74 17.26 5.64 6.00
C VAL A 74 17.97 5.22 7.29
N GLY A 75 17.83 6.07 8.32
CA GLY A 75 18.53 5.88 9.59
C GLY A 75 20.05 5.96 9.38
N GLU A 76 20.72 4.83 9.59
CA GLU A 76 22.18 4.69 9.40
C GLU A 76 22.56 4.19 7.99
N THR A 77 21.57 3.90 7.14
CA THR A 77 21.77 3.38 5.79
C THR A 77 21.48 4.43 4.74
N SER A 78 22.31 4.49 3.70
CA SER A 78 22.10 5.36 2.53
C SER A 78 21.86 4.49 1.31
N LEU A 79 20.73 4.68 0.64
CA LEU A 79 20.40 3.97 -0.59
C LEU A 79 20.56 4.91 -1.78
N THR A 80 21.47 4.58 -2.70
CA THR A 80 21.65 5.32 -3.95
C THR A 80 21.26 4.43 -5.11
N LEU A 81 20.25 4.84 -5.87
CA LEU A 81 19.73 4.06 -6.99
C LEU A 81 19.30 4.95 -8.17
N PRO A 82 19.30 4.42 -9.41
CA PRO A 82 18.75 5.12 -10.56
C PRO A 82 17.23 5.30 -10.38
N PHE A 83 16.73 6.52 -10.61
CA PHE A 83 15.32 6.81 -10.42
C PHE A 83 14.77 7.73 -11.50
N SER A 84 13.66 7.37 -12.13
CA SER A 84 13.07 8.23 -13.17
C SER A 84 12.41 9.45 -12.54
N GLY A 85 12.50 10.61 -13.21
CA GLY A 85 11.83 11.83 -12.73
C GLY A 85 10.31 11.71 -12.66
N LYS A 86 9.71 10.85 -13.51
CA LYS A 86 8.28 10.52 -13.47
C LYS A 86 7.93 9.70 -12.23
N ALA A 87 8.75 8.69 -11.91
CA ALA A 87 8.59 7.88 -10.71
C ALA A 87 8.73 8.73 -9.43
N ALA A 88 9.69 9.66 -9.39
CA ALA A 88 9.87 10.58 -8.27
C ALA A 88 8.64 11.44 -8.00
N LYS A 89 8.05 12.01 -9.06
CA LYS A 89 6.80 12.77 -8.95
C LYS A 89 5.62 11.87 -8.53
N GLY A 90 5.60 10.61 -8.98
CA GLY A 90 4.62 9.61 -8.55
C GLY A 90 4.72 9.29 -7.06
N LEU A 91 5.94 9.02 -6.59
CA LEU A 91 6.23 8.73 -5.19
C LEU A 91 5.92 9.93 -4.27
N SER A 92 6.32 11.14 -4.65
CA SER A 92 5.98 12.36 -3.91
C SER A 92 4.46 12.53 -3.76
N LYS A 93 3.69 12.37 -4.86
CA LYS A 93 2.22 12.42 -4.80
C LYS A 93 1.62 11.31 -3.94
N ALA A 94 2.21 10.12 -3.94
CA ALA A 94 1.78 9.01 -3.10
C ALA A 94 1.99 9.37 -1.62
N ILE A 95 3.17 9.86 -1.27
CA ILE A 95 3.48 10.33 0.10
C ILE A 95 2.52 11.44 0.54
N ASP A 96 2.20 12.39 -0.32
CA ASP A 96 1.23 13.45 0.01
C ASP A 96 -0.16 12.91 0.30
N LYS A 97 -0.64 11.94 -0.49
CA LYS A 97 -1.90 11.24 -0.22
C LYS A 97 -1.88 10.52 1.13
N LEU A 98 -0.79 9.85 1.43
CA LEU A 98 -0.61 9.15 2.71
C LEU A 98 -0.66 10.14 3.90
N LEU A 99 -0.05 11.32 3.77
CA LEU A 99 -0.12 12.36 4.80
C LEU A 99 -1.56 12.89 4.99
N ILE A 100 -2.35 12.99 3.91
CA ILE A 100 -3.77 13.33 4.01
C ILE A 100 -4.51 12.24 4.78
N THR A 101 -4.27 10.97 4.47
CA THR A 101 -4.86 9.82 5.19
C THR A 101 -4.54 9.86 6.70
N PHE A 102 -3.32 10.23 7.09
CA PHE A 102 -2.98 10.41 8.50
C PHE A 102 -3.79 11.54 9.16
N LYS A 103 -3.99 12.68 8.49
CA LYS A 103 -4.79 13.79 9.01
C LYS A 103 -6.27 13.44 9.16
N GLU A 104 -6.82 12.72 8.19
CA GLU A 104 -8.21 12.23 8.26
C GLU A 104 -8.39 11.24 9.41
N ARG A 105 -7.40 10.36 9.61
CA ARG A 105 -7.38 9.43 10.76
C ARG A 105 -7.34 10.15 12.10
N GLU A 106 -6.50 11.17 12.24
CA GLU A 106 -6.40 11.98 13.46
C GLU A 106 -7.70 12.73 13.77
N SER A 107 -8.46 13.10 12.73
CA SER A 107 -9.75 13.78 12.85
C SER A 107 -10.93 12.82 13.06
N ALA A 108 -10.74 11.51 12.90
CA ALA A 108 -11.82 10.53 12.97
C ALA A 108 -12.19 10.24 14.44
N THR A 109 -13.43 10.55 14.82
CA THR A 109 -13.97 10.26 16.16
C THR A 109 -14.07 8.77 16.47
N ARG A 110 -14.19 7.92 15.44
CA ARG A 110 -14.33 6.46 15.58
C ARG A 110 -13.12 5.75 14.99
N PRO A 111 -12.57 4.73 15.66
CA PRO A 111 -11.49 3.92 15.09
C PRO A 111 -11.98 3.24 13.81
N GLN A 112 -11.36 3.63 12.69
CA GLN A 112 -11.53 3.02 11.38
C GLN A 112 -10.19 2.45 10.92
N ARG A 113 -10.25 1.37 10.13
CA ARG A 113 -9.08 0.77 9.50
C ARG A 113 -8.84 1.46 8.17
N TRP A 114 -7.66 2.00 8.00
CA TRP A 114 -7.22 2.70 6.80
C TRP A 114 -6.47 1.75 5.87
N GLU A 115 -6.51 2.03 4.58
CA GLU A 115 -5.77 1.25 3.57
C GLU A 115 -4.25 1.48 3.72
N SER A 116 -3.46 0.43 3.51
CA SER A 116 -1.99 0.55 3.49
C SER A 116 -1.56 1.05 2.12
N MET A 117 -0.57 1.93 2.11
CA MET A 117 0.01 2.44 0.87
C MET A 117 1.13 1.53 0.40
N GLU A 118 1.05 1.14 -0.86
CA GLU A 118 2.11 0.43 -1.58
C GLU A 118 2.45 1.20 -2.85
N PHE A 119 3.73 1.44 -3.08
CA PHE A 119 4.23 2.04 -4.31
C PHE A 119 5.37 1.18 -4.85
N CYS A 120 5.19 0.65 -6.05
CA CYS A 120 6.17 -0.17 -6.73
C CYS A 120 6.61 0.51 -8.03
N GLN A 121 7.91 0.54 -8.26
CA GLN A 121 8.50 1.04 -9.48
C GLN A 121 9.56 0.06 -9.97
N ASP A 122 9.35 -0.49 -11.16
CA ASP A 122 10.37 -1.25 -11.86
C ASP A 122 11.31 -0.28 -12.60
N GLY A 123 12.60 -0.38 -12.31
CA GLY A 123 13.66 0.37 -12.97
C GLY A 123 14.05 -0.25 -14.32
N VAL A 124 14.73 0.54 -15.15
CA VAL A 124 15.20 0.10 -16.48
C VAL A 124 16.33 -0.93 -16.35
N ASP A 125 17.13 -0.84 -15.28
CA ASP A 125 18.29 -1.69 -15.03
C ASP A 125 17.94 -2.99 -14.28
N GLY A 126 16.66 -3.36 -14.21
CA GLY A 126 16.20 -4.53 -13.45
C GLY A 126 16.01 -4.28 -11.94
N VAL A 127 16.45 -3.13 -11.43
CA VAL A 127 16.25 -2.73 -10.03
C VAL A 127 14.79 -2.35 -9.78
N ARG A 128 14.10 -3.10 -8.90
CA ARG A 128 12.76 -2.79 -8.42
C ARG A 128 12.81 -2.06 -7.10
N PHE A 129 12.10 -0.94 -7.02
CA PHE A 129 11.92 -0.16 -5.81
C PHE A 129 10.50 -0.34 -5.28
N GLU A 130 10.38 -0.69 -4.01
CA GLU A 130 9.11 -0.86 -3.31
C GLU A 130 9.09 0.01 -2.07
N PHE A 131 7.96 0.68 -1.87
CA PHE A 131 7.70 1.54 -0.73
C PHE A 131 6.37 1.11 -0.11
N PHE A 132 6.42 0.77 1.17
CA PHE A 132 5.26 0.30 1.93
C PHE A 132 5.09 1.12 3.20
N CYS A 133 3.84 1.54 3.47
CA CYS A 133 3.49 2.17 4.73
C CYS A 133 2.08 1.77 5.17
N ASN A 134 1.96 1.26 6.39
CA ASN A 134 0.68 0.98 7.02
C ASN A 134 0.32 2.10 8.03
N PRO A 135 -0.64 2.98 7.71
CA PRO A 135 -1.02 4.09 8.59
C PRO A 135 -1.69 3.63 9.89
N ASN A 136 -2.17 2.39 9.97
CA ASN A 136 -2.79 1.86 11.19
C ASN A 136 -1.78 1.48 12.27
N ALA A 137 -0.50 1.27 11.91
CA ALA A 137 0.54 0.84 12.83
C ALA A 137 1.10 1.98 13.70
N TYR A 138 0.79 3.23 13.36
CA TYR A 138 1.39 4.42 14.00
C TYR A 138 0.33 5.37 14.53
N ALA A 139 0.65 6.12 15.58
CA ALA A 139 -0.30 7.08 16.16
C ALA A 139 -0.46 8.33 15.29
N ASN A 140 0.63 8.82 14.70
CA ASN A 140 0.68 10.01 13.84
C ASN A 140 1.67 9.81 12.67
N ALA A 141 1.63 10.72 11.70
CA ALA A 141 2.52 10.68 10.53
C ALA A 141 4.01 10.86 10.88
N PHE A 142 4.33 11.61 11.94
CA PHE A 142 5.70 11.92 12.32
C PHE A 142 6.44 10.72 12.94
N GLN A 143 5.70 9.82 13.56
CA GLN A 143 6.20 8.56 14.11
C GLN A 143 6.15 7.41 13.09
N ALA A 144 5.59 7.66 11.91
CA ALA A 144 5.41 6.62 10.90
C ALA A 144 6.76 6.18 10.34
N LYS A 145 7.01 4.87 10.42
CA LYS A 145 8.09 4.25 9.67
C LYS A 145 7.57 3.65 8.37
N VAL A 146 8.37 3.83 7.34
CA VAL A 146 8.15 3.31 5.99
C VAL A 146 9.12 2.17 5.75
N LEU A 147 8.63 1.10 5.15
CA LEU A 147 9.46 -0.01 4.72
C LEU A 147 9.82 0.23 3.25
N ILE A 148 11.13 0.25 2.98
CA ILE A 148 11.67 0.43 1.64
C ILE A 148 12.36 -0.86 1.28
N SER A 149 12.00 -1.44 0.14
CA SER A 149 12.71 -2.58 -0.41
C SER A 149 13.27 -2.22 -1.78
N VAL A 150 14.56 -2.46 -1.95
CA VAL A 150 15.24 -2.36 -3.24
C VAL A 150 15.66 -3.77 -3.59
N ASN A 151 15.16 -4.26 -4.71
CA ASN A 151 15.40 -5.60 -5.20
C ASN A 151 16.12 -5.52 -6.55
N ASP A 152 17.19 -6.27 -6.68
CA ASP A 152 17.91 -6.54 -7.92
C ASP A 152 18.04 -8.06 -8.07
N ASP A 153 18.47 -8.55 -9.24
CA ASP A 153 18.53 -9.98 -9.59
C ASP A 153 19.27 -10.85 -8.55
N LYS A 154 20.17 -10.26 -7.76
CA LYS A 154 21.03 -10.96 -6.80
C LYS A 154 20.84 -10.53 -5.35
N ILE A 155 20.32 -9.33 -5.10
CA ILE A 155 20.34 -8.71 -3.78
C ILE A 155 18.99 -8.05 -3.52
N GLN A 156 18.42 -8.35 -2.36
CA GLN A 156 17.29 -7.61 -1.81
C GLN A 156 17.74 -6.88 -0.55
N VAL A 157 17.62 -5.57 -0.55
CA VAL A 157 17.84 -4.71 0.62
C VAL A 157 16.50 -4.20 1.08
N THR A 158 16.12 -4.53 2.31
CA THR A 158 14.91 -4.02 2.95
C THR A 158 15.32 -3.24 4.20
N THR A 159 14.85 -2.00 4.31
CA THR A 159 15.20 -1.09 5.40
C THR A 159 14.00 -0.24 5.83
N GLU A 160 14.02 0.23 7.07
CA GLU A 160 12.96 1.06 7.65
C GLU A 160 13.43 2.50 7.85
N GLY A 161 12.65 3.46 7.34
CA GLY A 161 12.94 4.89 7.45
C GLY A 161 11.84 5.70 8.09
N GLN A 162 12.15 6.92 8.51
CA GLN A 162 11.11 7.89 8.89
C GLN A 162 10.45 8.47 7.64
N LEU A 163 9.11 8.54 7.63
CA LEU A 163 8.35 9.08 6.50
C LEU A 163 8.74 10.54 6.17
N SER A 164 8.97 11.36 7.20
CA SER A 164 9.33 12.77 7.06
C SER A 164 10.69 12.97 6.38
N ALA A 165 11.70 12.19 6.77
CA ALA A 165 13.03 12.22 6.16
C ALA A 165 12.95 11.83 4.68
N LEU A 166 12.25 10.72 4.39
CA LEU A 166 12.11 10.23 3.02
C LEU A 166 11.34 11.21 2.13
N LYS A 167 10.29 11.86 2.66
CA LYS A 167 9.59 12.92 1.93
C LYS A 167 10.54 14.04 1.51
N SER A 168 11.40 14.50 2.43
CA SER A 168 12.37 15.55 2.14
C SER A 168 13.36 15.14 1.05
N ASP A 169 13.90 13.91 1.12
CA ASP A 169 14.84 13.40 0.12
C ASP A 169 14.21 13.31 -1.28
N VAL A 170 12.96 12.82 -1.36
CA VAL A 170 12.22 12.73 -2.63
C VAL A 170 11.88 14.12 -3.17
N GLU A 171 11.47 15.07 -2.33
CA GLU A 171 11.19 16.45 -2.76
C GLU A 171 12.44 17.14 -3.29
N GLN A 172 13.56 17.04 -2.56
CA GLN A 172 14.85 17.56 -3.02
C GLN A 172 15.26 16.94 -4.36
N TYR A 173 15.06 15.62 -4.51
CA TYR A 173 15.32 14.95 -5.77
C TYR A 173 14.44 15.50 -6.89
N VAL A 174 13.14 15.64 -6.68
CA VAL A 174 12.21 16.19 -7.69
C VAL A 174 12.59 17.61 -8.07
N GLU A 175 12.97 18.46 -7.11
CA GLU A 175 13.37 19.85 -7.35
C GLU A 175 14.64 19.99 -8.18
N ARG A 176 15.69 19.22 -7.86
CA ARG A 176 16.93 19.16 -8.64
C ARG A 176 16.71 18.69 -10.08
N ASN A 177 15.58 18.02 -10.31
CA ASN A 177 15.22 17.30 -11.51
C ASN A 177 13.95 17.85 -12.17
N LYS A 178 13.58 19.10 -11.87
CA LYS A 178 12.53 19.82 -12.61
C LYS A 178 12.99 20.12 -14.03
#